data_AF-A0A9W6Z7W8-F1
#
_entry.id   AF-A0A9W6Z7W8-F1
#
_cell.length_a   1.000
_cell.length_b   1.000
_cell.length_c   1.000
_cell.angle_alpha   90.00
_cell.angle_beta   90.00
_cell.angle_gamma   90.00
#
_symmetry.space_group_name_H-M   'P 1'
#
loop_
_entity.id
_entity.type
_entity.pdbx_description
1 polymer ?
#
loop_
_entity_poly.entity_id
_entity_poly.type
_entity_poly.pdbx_seq_one_letter_code
_entity_poly.pdbx_strand_id
1 'polypeptide(L)'
;MVKFGAYLSQNVDPTISASQYLNYNELKGVIKKLTEKKLGSVANASSRMVSLTMPPPTDLHGRPITDLKSGVEDVTQEHFFKMMDGELEKVEGYTTTKVREIREELERVDARIRDFKGGKGQETGLKDAVDRIGNEFLKLEKYVNLNFTGFHKILKKHDKNLPNQCKSFYVGRMHSQAWVRGDYSDIVVRLSKFYSELRGDHAAKEKDTGSQAFMRSTTKYWVSTEDISRVKYSVLQHLPVFLQKTATGETDSQLTNSVYLDNSNLELYHGRLDKSPGAIALRLRWYGNGAPETVFVERKTHRDTWTGEVSVKERFIIKEKEVKSIMAGTYDIEDAKRKLQEPRYPPTNATHHPTHTGGGS
;
A
#
# COMPACT_ATOMS: atom_id res chain seq x y z
N MET A 1 -4.05 -29.97 1.62
CA MET A 1 -3.60 -28.61 2.04
C MET A 1 -2.13 -28.70 2.46
N VAL A 2 -1.21 -27.99 1.80
CA VAL A 2 0.23 -28.07 2.08
C VAL A 2 0.55 -27.43 3.43
N LYS A 3 1.35 -28.10 4.27
CA LYS A 3 1.80 -27.53 5.56
C LYS A 3 2.67 -26.30 5.28
N PHE A 4 2.43 -25.19 5.97
CA PHE A 4 3.09 -23.91 5.65
C PHE A 4 4.63 -23.96 5.66
N GLY A 5 5.25 -24.77 6.53
CA GLY A 5 6.71 -24.94 6.50
C GLY A 5 7.23 -25.46 5.16
N ALA A 6 6.52 -26.40 4.52
CA ALA A 6 6.86 -26.88 3.18
C ALA A 6 6.56 -25.84 2.10
N TYR A 7 5.48 -25.08 2.25
CA TYR A 7 5.16 -23.95 1.36
C TYR A 7 6.26 -22.89 1.38
N LEU A 8 6.76 -22.52 2.56
CA LEU A 8 7.84 -21.54 2.69
C LEU A 8 9.10 -22.04 1.96
N SER A 9 9.54 -23.27 2.25
CA SER A 9 10.73 -23.86 1.60
C SER A 9 10.61 -23.97 0.07
N GLN A 10 9.40 -24.15 -0.47
CA GLN A 10 9.17 -24.23 -1.92
C GLN A 10 9.11 -22.86 -2.62
N ASN A 11 8.82 -21.79 -1.86
CA ASN A 11 8.58 -20.46 -2.43
C ASN A 11 9.70 -19.45 -2.16
N VAL A 12 10.71 -19.84 -1.36
CA VAL A 12 11.95 -19.11 -1.17
C VAL A 12 12.64 -18.86 -2.51
N ASP A 13 13.20 -17.67 -2.67
CA ASP A 13 14.00 -17.32 -3.84
C ASP A 13 15.39 -17.99 -3.74
N PRO A 14 15.85 -18.75 -4.75
CA PRO A 14 17.15 -19.43 -4.71
C PRO A 14 18.35 -18.50 -4.58
N THR A 15 18.23 -17.23 -5.00
CA THR A 15 19.33 -16.25 -4.94
C THR A 15 19.49 -15.63 -3.56
N ILE A 16 18.47 -15.74 -2.70
CA ILE A 16 18.51 -15.23 -1.34
C ILE A 16 18.89 -16.40 -0.41
N SER A 17 19.90 -16.19 0.43
CA SER A 17 20.29 -17.20 1.41
C SER A 17 19.10 -17.61 2.26
N ALA A 18 18.84 -18.92 2.36
CA ALA A 18 17.75 -19.46 3.16
C ALA A 18 17.81 -19.01 4.63
N SER A 19 19.00 -18.67 5.14
CA SER A 19 19.20 -18.14 6.50
C SER A 19 18.55 -16.78 6.74
N GLN A 20 18.33 -15.99 5.69
CA GLN A 20 17.70 -14.67 5.77
C GLN A 20 16.18 -14.76 5.92
N TYR A 21 15.57 -15.89 5.61
CA TYR A 21 14.15 -16.11 5.83
C TYR A 21 13.84 -16.49 7.29
N LEU A 22 12.59 -16.30 7.67
CA LEU A 22 12.05 -16.75 8.95
C LEU A 22 12.32 -18.25 9.15
N ASN A 23 13.01 -18.59 10.23
CA ASN A 23 13.25 -19.98 10.62
C ASN A 23 12.00 -20.60 11.26
N TYR A 24 10.96 -20.77 10.43
CA TYR A 24 9.63 -21.21 10.85
C TYR A 24 9.65 -22.59 11.54
N ASN A 25 10.53 -23.49 11.09
CA ASN A 25 10.60 -24.85 11.60
C ASN A 25 11.24 -24.91 13.00
N GLU A 26 12.25 -24.10 13.26
CA GLU A 26 12.88 -23.97 14.58
C GLU A 26 11.91 -23.39 15.61
N LEU A 27 11.26 -22.26 15.30
CA LEU A 27 10.23 -21.66 16.15
C LEU A 27 9.08 -22.63 16.43
N LYS A 28 8.65 -23.39 15.41
CA LYS A 28 7.64 -24.43 15.56
C LYS A 28 8.12 -25.55 16.49
N GLY A 29 9.40 -25.94 16.40
CA GLY A 29 10.02 -26.93 17.27
C GLY A 29 9.99 -26.49 18.74
N VAL A 30 10.31 -25.23 18.99
CA VAL A 30 10.24 -24.63 20.34
C VAL A 30 8.82 -24.59 20.88
N ILE A 31 7.82 -24.20 20.08
CA ILE A 31 6.40 -24.28 20.50
C ILE A 31 6.03 -25.71 20.88
N LYS A 32 6.46 -26.72 20.10
CA LYS A 32 6.17 -28.13 20.39
C LYS A 32 6.76 -28.57 21.73
N LYS A 33 8.04 -28.26 21.98
CA LYS A 33 8.73 -28.56 23.26
C LYS A 33 8.01 -27.90 24.44
N LEU A 34 7.60 -26.64 24.29
CA LEU A 34 6.86 -25.89 25.33
C LEU A 34 5.48 -26.50 25.62
N THR A 35 4.78 -26.98 24.59
CA THR A 35 3.48 -27.66 24.76
C THR A 35 3.65 -29.01 25.47
N GLU A 36 4.67 -29.79 25.13
CA GLU A 36 4.98 -31.07 25.77
C GLU A 36 5.34 -30.90 27.26
N LYS A 37 6.09 -29.85 27.62
CA LYS A 37 6.41 -29.52 29.02
C LYS A 37 5.17 -29.17 29.86
N LYS A 38 4.14 -28.56 29.26
CA LYS A 38 2.87 -28.23 29.94
C LYS A 38 2.09 -29.48 30.39
N LEU A 39 2.21 -30.59 29.66
CA LEU A 39 1.59 -31.86 30.04
C LEU A 39 2.31 -32.56 31.21
N GLY A 40 3.57 -32.19 31.50
CA GLY A 40 4.40 -32.81 32.55
C GLY A 40 4.47 -32.06 33.87
N SER A 41 3.81 -30.91 34.04
CA SER A 41 3.98 -30.05 35.22
C SER A 41 2.65 -29.61 35.81
N VAL A 42 2.10 -30.43 36.71
CA VAL A 42 1.22 -29.97 37.80
C VAL A 42 2.02 -30.08 39.09
N ALA A 43 2.90 -29.12 39.36
CA ALA A 43 3.46 -28.93 40.70
C ALA A 43 3.99 -27.50 40.89
N ASN A 44 3.49 -26.87 41.96
CA ASN A 44 4.04 -25.73 42.70
C ASN A 44 3.98 -24.32 42.11
N ALA A 45 2.79 -23.74 42.26
CA ALA A 45 2.53 -22.30 42.19
C ALA A 45 3.00 -21.54 43.46
N SER A 46 4.28 -21.61 43.83
CA SER A 46 4.82 -20.88 45.00
C SER A 46 6.01 -19.95 44.70
N SER A 47 6.53 -19.87 43.47
CA SER A 47 7.77 -19.11 43.19
C SER A 47 7.57 -17.65 42.75
N ARG A 48 6.38 -17.05 42.96
CA ARG A 48 6.05 -15.70 42.44
C ARG A 48 6.10 -14.58 43.48
N MET A 49 6.87 -14.72 44.56
CA MET A 49 7.14 -13.62 45.48
C MET A 49 8.65 -13.48 45.69
N VAL A 50 9.15 -12.24 45.54
CA VAL A 50 10.49 -11.85 45.99
C VAL A 50 10.28 -10.73 47.02
N SER A 51 10.80 -10.94 48.23
CA SER A 51 10.82 -9.93 49.29
C SER A 51 12.24 -9.39 49.43
N LEU A 52 12.41 -8.06 49.49
CA LEU A 52 13.73 -7.43 49.74
C LEU A 52 14.24 -7.65 51.17
N THR A 53 13.41 -8.19 52.06
CA THR A 53 13.71 -8.37 53.49
C THR A 53 13.79 -9.83 53.92
N MET A 54 13.58 -10.81 53.03
CA MET A 54 13.73 -12.22 53.35
C MET A 54 14.83 -12.88 52.52
N PRO A 55 15.76 -13.62 53.14
CA PRO A 55 16.73 -14.41 52.40
C PRO A 55 16.02 -15.53 51.63
N PRO A 56 16.53 -15.91 50.44
CA PRO A 56 15.94 -16.97 49.62
C PRO A 56 15.94 -18.31 50.37
N PRO A 57 14.95 -19.19 50.13
CA PRO A 57 14.88 -20.49 50.80
C PRO A 57 16.12 -21.33 50.47
N THR A 58 16.67 -21.95 51.50
CA THR A 58 17.87 -22.80 51.44
C THR A 58 17.52 -24.26 51.67
N ASP A 59 18.35 -25.17 51.13
CA ASP A 59 18.23 -26.60 51.42
C ASP A 59 18.75 -26.95 52.84
N LEU A 60 18.66 -28.24 53.21
CA LEU A 60 19.17 -28.78 54.48
C LEU A 60 20.67 -28.51 54.74
N HIS A 61 21.42 -28.08 53.71
CA HIS A 61 22.85 -27.76 53.80
C HIS A 61 23.11 -26.25 53.68
N GLY A 62 22.07 -25.41 53.80
CA GLY A 62 22.17 -23.95 53.80
C GLY A 62 22.48 -23.34 52.43
N ARG A 63 22.34 -24.10 51.34
CA ARG A 63 22.58 -23.59 49.98
C ARG A 63 21.30 -22.99 49.41
N PRO A 64 21.35 -21.81 48.76
CA PRO A 64 20.20 -21.25 48.08
C PRO A 64 19.62 -22.27 47.10
N ILE A 65 18.31 -22.50 47.16
CA ILE A 65 17.62 -23.36 46.19
C ILE A 65 17.55 -22.58 44.86
N THR A 66 18.64 -22.58 44.10
CA THR A 66 18.73 -21.87 42.81
C THR A 66 18.36 -22.72 41.62
N ASP A 67 18.32 -24.06 41.73
CA ASP A 67 18.21 -24.90 40.54
C ASP A 67 17.26 -26.08 40.72
N LEU A 68 16.14 -26.00 40.01
CA LEU A 68 15.51 -27.16 39.38
C LEU A 68 16.58 -27.87 38.54
N LYS A 69 17.19 -28.93 39.10
CA LYS A 69 18.03 -29.83 38.32
C LYS A 69 17.22 -30.46 37.19
N SER A 70 17.52 -30.08 35.96
CA SER A 70 17.44 -30.98 34.80
C SER A 70 18.35 -30.49 33.70
N GLY A 71 19.40 -31.26 33.39
CA GLY A 71 20.32 -31.04 32.27
C GLY A 71 19.68 -31.29 30.90
N VAL A 72 18.65 -30.51 30.59
CA VAL A 72 18.06 -30.34 29.26
C VAL A 72 18.10 -28.84 29.02
N GLU A 73 18.63 -28.38 27.89
CA GLU A 73 18.54 -26.95 27.52
C GLU A 73 17.09 -26.49 27.67
N ASP A 74 16.81 -25.77 28.75
CA ASP A 74 15.44 -25.64 29.21
C ASP A 74 14.77 -24.57 28.36
N VAL A 75 14.10 -24.99 27.29
CA VAL A 75 13.42 -24.10 26.36
C VAL A 75 12.31 -23.40 27.12
N THR A 76 12.50 -22.11 27.43
CA THR A 76 11.54 -21.26 28.14
C THR A 76 10.68 -20.44 27.17
N GLN A 77 9.60 -19.83 27.68
CA GLN A 77 8.80 -18.86 26.92
C GLN A 77 9.64 -17.63 26.53
N GLU A 78 10.52 -17.18 27.43
CA GLU A 78 11.45 -16.07 27.17
C GLU A 78 12.39 -16.39 26.02
N HIS A 79 12.88 -17.64 25.93
CA HIS A 79 13.69 -18.09 24.81
C HIS A 79 12.91 -18.00 23.48
N PHE A 80 11.63 -18.37 23.45
CA PHE A 80 10.80 -18.19 22.25
C PHE A 80 10.66 -16.72 21.85
N PHE A 81 10.40 -15.82 22.80
CA PHE A 81 10.29 -14.38 22.51
C PHE A 81 11.60 -13.79 22.03
N LYS A 82 12.73 -14.18 22.64
CA LYS A 82 14.06 -13.77 22.19
C LYS A 82 14.36 -14.20 20.75
N MET A 83 14.00 -15.43 20.39
CA MET A 83 14.13 -15.89 19.00
C MET A 83 13.19 -15.15 18.06
N MET A 84 11.94 -14.91 18.45
CA MET A 84 10.98 -14.14 17.65
C MET A 84 11.48 -12.72 17.37
N ASP A 85 12.02 -12.05 18.38
CA ASP A 85 12.59 -10.71 18.25
C ASP A 85 13.82 -10.72 17.33
N GLY A 86 14.72 -11.69 17.49
CA GLY A 86 15.89 -11.85 16.60
C GLY A 86 15.51 -12.14 15.15
N GLU A 87 14.47 -12.95 14.92
CA GLU A 87 13.97 -13.22 13.57
C GLU A 87 13.32 -11.99 12.94
N LEU A 88 12.61 -11.16 13.72
CA LEU A 88 12.05 -9.88 13.25
C LEU A 88 13.16 -8.89 12.88
N GLU A 89 14.17 -8.74 13.74
CA GLU A 89 15.32 -7.86 13.49
C GLU A 89 16.10 -8.29 12.25
N LYS A 90 16.29 -9.59 12.05
CA LYS A 90 16.92 -10.15 10.85
C LYS A 90 16.17 -9.77 9.57
N VAL A 91 14.85 -9.99 9.54
CA VAL A 91 14.02 -9.68 8.35
C VAL A 91 14.01 -8.18 8.08
N GLU A 92 13.93 -7.36 9.13
CA GLU A 92 14.00 -5.90 9.02
C GLU A 92 15.36 -5.42 8.48
N GLY A 93 16.46 -5.96 9.01
CA GLY A 93 17.82 -5.62 8.58
C GLY A 93 18.10 -5.99 7.13
N TYR A 94 17.69 -7.19 6.71
CA TYR A 94 17.82 -7.62 5.32
C TYR A 94 16.99 -6.74 4.38
N THR A 95 15.73 -6.49 4.73
CA THR A 95 14.83 -5.66 3.90
C THR A 95 15.38 -4.26 3.74
N THR A 96 15.80 -3.62 4.84
CA THR A 96 16.36 -2.26 4.82
C THR A 96 17.62 -2.17 3.97
N THR A 97 18.50 -3.18 4.07
CA THR A 97 19.72 -3.26 3.25
C THR A 97 19.38 -3.37 1.77
N LYS A 98 18.44 -4.25 1.40
CA LYS A 98 18.02 -4.43 0.01
C LYS A 98 17.32 -3.21 -0.59
N VAL A 99 16.49 -2.52 0.18
CA VAL A 99 15.87 -1.26 -0.27
C VAL A 99 16.95 -0.21 -0.55
N ARG A 100 17.98 -0.10 0.31
CA ARG A 100 19.10 0.81 0.09
C ARG A 100 19.87 0.48 -1.18
N GLU A 101 20.21 -0.80 -1.39
CA GLU A 101 20.88 -1.26 -2.62
C GLU A 101 20.09 -0.91 -3.89
N ILE A 102 18.77 -1.17 -3.88
CA ILE A 102 17.87 -0.84 -5.01
C ILE A 102 17.87 0.67 -5.26
N ARG A 103 17.79 1.50 -4.22
CA ARG A 103 17.81 2.97 -4.36
C ARG A 103 19.14 3.48 -4.91
N GLU A 104 20.25 2.93 -4.47
CA GLU A 104 21.57 3.26 -5.01
C GLU A 104 21.71 2.86 -6.49
N GLU A 105 21.15 1.72 -6.89
CA GLU A 105 21.08 1.32 -8.31
C GLU A 105 20.20 2.24 -9.14
N LEU A 106 19.05 2.69 -8.61
CA LEU A 106 18.19 3.66 -9.26
C LEU A 106 18.94 4.98 -9.52
N GLU A 107 19.69 5.50 -8.54
CA GLU A 107 20.49 6.73 -8.71
C GLU A 107 21.58 6.54 -9.78
N ARG A 108 22.26 5.39 -9.80
CA ARG A 108 23.25 5.07 -10.85
C ARG A 108 22.63 5.02 -12.24
N VAL A 109 21.44 4.45 -12.36
CA VAL A 109 20.73 4.38 -13.66
C VAL A 109 20.18 5.74 -14.08
N ASP A 110 19.64 6.54 -13.16
CA ASP A 110 19.18 7.91 -13.44
C ASP A 110 20.30 8.77 -14.01
N ALA A 111 21.50 8.72 -13.42
CA ALA A 111 22.66 9.44 -13.95
C ALA A 111 23.00 9.01 -15.39
N ARG A 112 23.01 7.69 -15.66
CA ARG A 112 23.29 7.16 -17.00
C ARG A 112 22.22 7.51 -18.03
N ILE A 113 20.95 7.64 -17.62
CA ILE A 113 19.85 8.07 -18.49
C ILE A 113 19.97 9.57 -18.79
N ARG A 114 20.33 10.41 -17.82
CA ARG A 114 20.56 11.85 -18.07
C ARG A 114 21.69 12.11 -19.05
N ASP A 115 22.75 11.31 -18.99
CA ASP A 115 23.91 11.41 -19.89
C ASP A 115 23.70 10.73 -21.26
N PHE A 116 22.53 10.11 -21.48
CA PHE A 116 22.23 9.40 -22.71
C PHE A 116 22.03 10.38 -23.88
N LYS A 117 22.89 10.29 -24.90
CA LYS A 117 22.85 11.13 -26.12
C LYS A 117 22.29 10.41 -27.36
N GLY A 118 21.63 9.26 -27.17
CA GLY A 118 21.07 8.45 -28.25
C GLY A 118 22.00 7.33 -28.73
N GLY A 119 21.43 6.14 -28.98
CA GLY A 119 22.13 4.97 -29.49
C GLY A 119 21.46 3.65 -29.11
N LYS A 120 21.00 2.86 -30.09
CA LYS A 120 20.19 1.64 -29.87
C LYS A 120 20.83 0.60 -28.93
N GLY A 121 22.16 0.42 -29.01
CA GLY A 121 22.88 -0.52 -28.14
C GLY A 121 22.95 -0.06 -26.68
N GLN A 122 23.15 1.25 -26.46
CA GLN A 122 23.19 1.83 -25.12
C GLN A 122 21.79 1.90 -24.49
N GLU A 123 20.76 2.17 -25.29
CA GLU A 123 19.35 2.10 -24.89
C GLU A 123 18.95 0.70 -24.41
N THR A 124 19.35 -0.35 -25.14
CA THR A 124 19.09 -1.74 -24.75
C THR A 124 19.77 -2.05 -23.41
N GLY A 125 21.06 -1.68 -23.26
CA GLY A 125 21.79 -1.89 -22.01
C GLY A 125 21.26 -1.09 -20.81
N LEU A 126 20.63 0.06 -21.05
CA LEU A 126 19.92 0.84 -20.02
C LEU A 126 18.61 0.17 -19.65
N LYS A 127 17.81 -0.24 -20.63
CA LYS A 127 16.57 -0.98 -20.42
C LYS A 127 16.82 -2.24 -19.60
N ASP A 128 17.84 -3.03 -19.94
CA ASP A 128 18.21 -4.22 -19.19
C ASP A 128 18.60 -3.90 -17.74
N ALA A 129 19.21 -2.73 -17.49
CA ALA A 129 19.53 -2.29 -16.13
C ALA A 129 18.27 -1.92 -15.35
N VAL A 130 17.33 -1.19 -15.95
CA VAL A 130 16.02 -0.89 -15.35
C VAL A 130 15.24 -2.18 -15.08
N ASP A 131 15.28 -3.12 -16.01
CA ASP A 131 14.64 -4.43 -15.88
C ASP A 131 15.22 -5.24 -14.71
N ARG A 132 16.55 -5.22 -14.52
CA ARG A 132 17.19 -5.87 -13.36
C ARG A 132 16.70 -5.27 -12.04
N ILE A 133 16.67 -3.95 -11.92
CA ILE A 133 16.19 -3.27 -10.69
C ILE A 133 14.74 -3.65 -10.40
N GLY A 134 13.87 -3.62 -11.42
CA GLY A 134 12.47 -4.01 -11.28
C GLY A 134 12.28 -5.45 -10.81
N ASN A 135 13.05 -6.38 -11.37
CA ASN A 135 13.02 -7.78 -10.94
C ASN A 135 13.53 -7.96 -9.51
N GLU A 136 14.60 -7.28 -9.10
CA GLU A 136 15.09 -7.30 -7.72
C GLU A 136 14.06 -6.74 -6.73
N PHE A 137 13.33 -5.68 -7.11
CA PHE A 137 12.22 -5.16 -6.31
C PHE A 137 11.09 -6.18 -6.13
N LEU A 138 10.69 -6.88 -7.20
CA LEU A 138 9.67 -7.93 -7.12
C LEU A 138 10.11 -9.11 -6.23
N LYS A 139 11.40 -9.49 -6.28
CA LYS A 139 11.95 -10.52 -5.38
C LYS A 139 11.89 -10.08 -3.92
N LEU A 140 12.25 -8.84 -3.64
CA LEU A 140 12.19 -8.27 -2.30
C LEU A 140 10.77 -8.27 -1.75
N GLU A 141 9.78 -7.89 -2.57
CA GLU A 141 8.38 -7.92 -2.16
C GLU A 141 7.90 -9.34 -1.86
N LYS A 142 8.25 -10.32 -2.70
CA LYS A 142 7.94 -11.73 -2.44
C LYS A 142 8.57 -12.19 -1.12
N TYR A 143 9.82 -11.79 -0.85
CA TYR A 143 10.50 -12.07 0.41
C TYR A 143 9.74 -11.46 1.61
N VAL A 144 9.36 -10.19 1.55
CA VAL A 144 8.59 -9.49 2.60
C VAL A 144 7.26 -10.21 2.86
N ASN A 145 6.50 -10.52 1.80
CA ASN A 145 5.19 -11.17 1.90
C ASN A 145 5.27 -12.58 2.51
N LEU A 146 6.28 -13.37 2.14
CA LEU A 146 6.50 -14.71 2.70
C LEU A 146 6.82 -14.66 4.19
N ASN A 147 7.72 -13.76 4.60
CA ASN A 147 8.10 -13.60 6.01
C ASN A 147 6.94 -13.05 6.84
N PHE A 148 6.24 -12.02 6.36
CA PHE A 148 5.05 -11.45 7.00
C PHE A 148 3.97 -12.52 7.25
N THR A 149 3.66 -13.30 6.21
CA THR A 149 2.73 -14.44 6.33
C THR A 149 3.25 -15.49 7.32
N GLY A 150 4.56 -15.74 7.32
CA GLY A 150 5.21 -16.67 8.23
C GLY A 150 5.06 -16.27 9.69
N PHE A 151 5.30 -15.00 10.02
CA PHE A 151 5.11 -14.44 11.36
C PHE A 151 3.66 -14.59 11.82
N HIS A 152 2.69 -14.21 10.99
CA HIS A 152 1.28 -14.42 11.32
C HIS A 152 0.94 -15.88 11.61
N LYS A 153 1.48 -16.81 10.82
CA LYS A 153 1.21 -18.25 10.96
C LYS A 153 1.90 -18.85 12.18
N ILE A 154 3.11 -18.41 12.55
CA ILE A 154 3.79 -18.93 13.75
C ILE A 154 3.16 -18.36 15.02
N LEU A 155 2.80 -17.07 15.03
CA LEU A 155 2.07 -16.44 16.14
C LEU A 155 0.69 -17.05 16.34
N LYS A 156 -0.08 -17.29 15.26
CA LYS A 156 -1.37 -18.01 15.36
C LYS A 156 -1.18 -19.43 15.91
N LYS A 157 -0.06 -20.09 15.59
CA LYS A 157 0.24 -21.42 16.13
C LYS A 157 0.61 -21.34 17.61
N HIS A 158 1.40 -20.37 18.02
CA HIS A 158 1.74 -20.13 19.42
C HIS A 158 0.49 -19.98 20.27
N ASP A 159 -0.38 -19.02 19.95
CA ASP A 159 -1.60 -18.72 20.72
C ASP A 159 -2.62 -19.86 20.72
N LYS A 160 -2.58 -20.76 19.73
CA LYS A 160 -3.43 -21.96 19.71
C LYS A 160 -2.94 -23.06 20.67
N ASN A 161 -1.63 -23.15 20.91
CA ASN A 161 -1.03 -24.26 21.67
C ASN A 161 -0.57 -23.86 23.08
N LEU A 162 -0.41 -22.56 23.34
CA LEU A 162 0.12 -22.03 24.59
C LEU A 162 -0.88 -21.00 25.19
N PRO A 163 -0.99 -20.93 26.53
CA PRO A 163 -1.97 -20.08 27.19
C PRO A 163 -1.63 -18.58 27.13
N ASN A 164 -0.36 -18.24 26.95
CA ASN A 164 0.09 -16.85 26.87
C ASN A 164 -0.14 -16.32 25.46
N GLN A 165 -1.16 -15.50 25.25
CA GLN A 165 -1.42 -14.92 23.94
C GLN A 165 -0.43 -13.81 23.65
N CYS A 166 0.29 -13.89 22.52
CA CYS A 166 1.28 -12.89 22.12
C CYS A 166 1.04 -12.32 20.71
N LYS A 167 0.14 -12.92 19.93
CA LYS A 167 -0.09 -12.52 18.53
C LYS A 167 -0.47 -11.04 18.40
N SER A 168 -1.40 -10.54 19.20
CA SER A 168 -1.89 -9.16 19.08
C SER A 168 -0.76 -8.15 19.30
N PHE A 169 0.09 -8.38 20.29
CA PHE A 169 1.26 -7.55 20.56
C PHE A 169 2.25 -7.55 19.38
N TYR A 170 2.65 -8.74 18.92
CA TYR A 170 3.63 -8.86 17.84
C TYR A 170 3.11 -8.36 16.50
N VAL A 171 1.82 -8.57 16.20
CA VAL A 171 1.20 -8.03 14.99
C VAL A 171 1.17 -6.50 15.04
N GLY A 172 0.79 -5.90 16.17
CA GLY A 172 0.83 -4.44 16.33
C GLY A 172 2.24 -3.86 16.19
N ARG A 173 3.24 -4.53 16.77
CA ARG A 173 4.66 -4.16 16.63
C ARG A 173 5.13 -4.27 15.18
N MET A 174 4.84 -5.38 14.51
CA MET A 174 5.23 -5.64 13.12
C MET A 174 4.62 -4.59 12.17
N HIS A 175 3.35 -4.23 12.32
CA HIS A 175 2.72 -3.16 11.53
C HIS A 175 3.33 -1.76 11.77
N SER A 176 4.03 -1.57 12.89
CA SER A 176 4.73 -0.32 13.20
C SER A 176 6.15 -0.28 12.63
N GLN A 177 6.71 -1.41 12.20
CA GLN A 177 8.06 -1.48 11.65
C GLN A 177 8.13 -0.94 10.21
N ALA A 178 9.30 -0.39 9.85
CA ALA A 178 9.49 0.28 8.58
C ALA A 178 9.36 -0.67 7.37
N TRP A 179 9.75 -1.93 7.51
CA TRP A 179 9.66 -2.93 6.43
C TRP A 179 8.22 -3.37 6.10
N VAL A 180 7.25 -3.10 6.98
CA VAL A 180 5.83 -3.43 6.78
C VAL A 180 5.03 -2.18 6.42
N ARG A 181 5.31 -1.07 7.09
CA ARG A 181 4.68 0.22 6.77
C ARG A 181 5.25 0.87 5.50
N GLY A 182 6.45 0.45 5.08
CA GLY A 182 7.25 1.09 4.05
C GLY A 182 6.44 1.39 2.80
N ASP A 183 6.33 2.67 2.48
CA ASP A 183 5.86 3.10 1.17
C ASP A 183 7.03 3.06 0.20
N TYR A 184 7.01 2.10 -0.72
CA TYR A 184 8.01 1.92 -1.78
C TYR A 184 7.55 2.53 -3.10
N SER A 185 6.53 3.40 -3.09
CA SER A 185 6.03 4.09 -4.27
C SER A 185 7.13 4.89 -4.96
N ASP A 186 8.13 5.40 -4.23
CA ASP A 186 9.27 6.13 -4.81
C ASP A 186 10.03 5.29 -5.85
N ILE A 187 10.21 3.99 -5.58
CA ILE A 187 10.87 3.05 -6.49
C ILE A 187 10.03 2.88 -7.76
N VAL A 188 8.72 2.66 -7.62
CA VAL A 188 7.79 2.47 -8.74
C VAL A 188 7.72 3.71 -9.62
N VAL A 189 7.66 4.89 -9.03
CA VAL A 189 7.63 6.17 -9.74
C VAL A 189 8.92 6.40 -10.53
N ARG A 190 10.09 6.14 -9.91
CA ARG A 190 11.39 6.26 -10.59
C ARG A 190 11.54 5.27 -11.74
N LEU A 191 11.16 4.00 -11.53
CA LEU A 191 11.14 2.99 -12.61
C LEU A 191 10.24 3.44 -13.77
N SER A 192 9.02 3.92 -13.46
CA SER A 192 8.11 4.44 -14.47
C SER A 192 8.71 5.62 -15.25
N LYS A 193 9.41 6.53 -14.58
CA LYS A 193 10.09 7.65 -15.22
C LYS A 193 11.17 7.16 -16.18
N PHE A 194 12.01 6.20 -15.77
CA PHE A 194 13.05 5.64 -16.63
C PHE A 194 12.48 4.98 -17.88
N TYR A 195 11.43 4.18 -17.76
CA TYR A 195 10.78 3.61 -18.93
C TYR A 195 10.14 4.67 -19.83
N SER A 196 9.52 5.70 -19.24
CA SER A 196 8.95 6.83 -19.98
C SER A 196 10.01 7.57 -20.80
N GLU A 197 11.18 7.83 -20.22
CA GLU A 197 12.31 8.49 -20.89
C GLU A 197 12.90 7.61 -21.98
N LEU A 198 13.10 6.31 -21.73
CA LEU A 198 13.61 5.36 -22.72
C LEU A 198 12.65 5.18 -23.91
N ARG A 199 11.33 5.20 -23.68
CA ARG A 199 10.34 5.15 -24.76
C ARG A 199 10.22 6.46 -25.55
N GLY A 200 10.74 7.57 -25.01
CA GLY A 200 10.53 8.90 -25.58
C GLY A 200 9.07 9.37 -25.43
N ASP A 201 8.41 8.98 -24.34
CA ASP A 201 7.04 9.42 -24.07
C ASP A 201 7.04 10.95 -23.89
N HIS A 202 6.32 11.65 -24.77
CA HIS A 202 6.11 13.08 -24.64
C HIS A 202 4.71 13.33 -24.08
N ALA A 203 4.61 14.22 -23.09
CA ALA A 203 3.31 14.71 -22.65
C ALA A 203 2.60 15.30 -23.87
N ALA A 204 1.42 14.76 -24.20
CA ALA A 204 0.59 15.36 -25.23
C ALA A 204 0.31 16.81 -24.82
N LYS A 205 0.78 17.78 -25.61
CA LYS A 205 0.29 19.15 -25.49
C LYS A 205 -1.22 19.08 -25.62
N GLU A 206 -1.96 19.68 -24.69
CA GLU A 206 -3.42 19.79 -24.79
C GLU A 206 -3.76 20.40 -26.14
N LYS A 207 -4.11 19.56 -27.11
CA LYS A 207 -4.71 20.01 -28.34
C LYS A 207 -6.18 20.16 -28.03
N ASP A 208 -6.62 21.41 -28.01
CA ASP A 208 -8.02 21.80 -28.14
C ASP A 208 -8.50 21.45 -29.56
N THR A 209 -8.52 20.16 -29.87
CA THR A 209 -9.00 19.62 -31.15
C THR A 209 -10.19 18.74 -30.84
N GLY A 210 -11.34 19.19 -31.35
CA GLY A 210 -12.65 18.65 -31.09
C GLY A 210 -12.75 17.13 -31.17
N SER A 211 -13.69 16.64 -30.35
CA SER A 211 -14.29 15.30 -30.30
C SER A 211 -13.81 14.33 -31.39
N GLN A 212 -12.64 13.73 -31.18
CA GLN A 212 -12.34 12.44 -31.78
C GLN A 212 -13.32 11.44 -31.16
N ALA A 213 -14.23 10.87 -31.97
CA ALA A 213 -15.16 9.85 -31.51
C ALA A 213 -14.40 8.55 -31.23
N PHE A 214 -13.79 8.45 -30.05
CA PHE A 214 -13.12 7.22 -29.62
C PHE A 214 -14.14 6.24 -29.06
N MET A 215 -14.11 5.00 -29.55
CA MET A 215 -14.90 3.92 -28.97
C MET A 215 -14.21 3.47 -27.68
N ARG A 216 -14.83 3.76 -26.53
CA ARG A 216 -14.30 3.37 -25.22
C ARG A 216 -14.78 1.97 -24.85
N SER A 217 -13.87 1.00 -24.78
CA SER A 217 -14.12 -0.28 -24.10
C SER A 217 -13.60 -0.24 -22.66
N THR A 218 -14.17 -1.03 -21.76
CA THR A 218 -13.72 -1.11 -20.36
C THR A 218 -13.89 -2.53 -19.83
N THR A 219 -12.77 -3.18 -19.54
CA THR A 219 -12.70 -4.52 -18.92
C THR A 219 -12.18 -4.40 -17.49
N LYS A 220 -12.67 -5.24 -16.58
CA LYS A 220 -12.21 -5.28 -15.17
C LYS A 220 -11.66 -6.67 -14.87
N TYR A 221 -10.58 -6.71 -14.12
CA TYR A 221 -9.90 -7.94 -13.70
C TYR A 221 -9.77 -7.97 -12.19
N TRP A 222 -9.87 -9.17 -11.62
CA TRP A 222 -9.46 -9.41 -10.24
C TRP A 222 -7.96 -9.70 -10.22
N VAL A 223 -7.25 -9.07 -9.30
CA VAL A 223 -5.80 -9.26 -9.13
C VAL A 223 -5.57 -9.71 -7.69
N SER A 224 -4.82 -10.79 -7.50
CA SER A 224 -4.40 -11.22 -6.16
C SER A 224 -3.54 -10.15 -5.52
N THR A 225 -3.66 -9.93 -4.20
CA THR A 225 -2.86 -8.92 -3.50
C THR A 225 -1.35 -9.19 -3.63
N GLU A 226 -0.95 -10.45 -3.78
CA GLU A 226 0.45 -10.86 -3.97
C GLU A 226 1.00 -10.52 -5.36
N ASP A 227 0.12 -10.24 -6.34
CA ASP A 227 0.49 -9.94 -7.72
C ASP A 227 0.41 -8.44 -8.05
N ILE A 228 -0.02 -7.59 -7.10
CA ILE A 228 -0.26 -6.15 -7.35
C ILE A 228 0.98 -5.49 -7.93
N SER A 229 2.15 -5.66 -7.32
CA SER A 229 3.36 -5.02 -7.83
C SER A 229 3.88 -5.64 -9.10
N ARG A 230 3.65 -6.93 -9.33
CA ARG A 230 3.97 -7.57 -10.61
C ARG A 230 3.15 -6.97 -11.74
N VAL A 231 1.86 -6.71 -11.49
CA VAL A 231 0.98 -6.01 -12.43
C VAL A 231 1.43 -4.56 -12.61
N LYS A 232 1.68 -3.80 -11.53
CA LYS A 232 2.21 -2.42 -11.63
C LYS A 232 3.49 -2.38 -12.47
N TYR A 233 4.42 -3.29 -12.20
CA TYR A 233 5.69 -3.42 -12.91
C TYR A 233 5.49 -3.72 -14.41
N SER A 234 4.62 -4.68 -14.74
CA SER A 234 4.32 -5.00 -16.14
C SER A 234 3.65 -3.83 -16.87
N VAL A 235 2.79 -3.05 -16.20
CA VAL A 235 2.12 -1.89 -16.80
C VAL A 235 3.10 -0.73 -17.01
N LEU A 236 3.96 -0.42 -16.03
CA LEU A 236 4.88 0.73 -16.13
C LEU A 236 5.94 0.59 -17.24
N GLN A 237 6.22 -0.64 -17.66
CA GLN A 237 7.06 -0.93 -18.84
C GLN A 237 6.47 -0.42 -20.15
N HIS A 238 5.16 -0.16 -20.19
CA HIS A 238 4.45 0.30 -21.38
C HIS A 238 3.77 1.66 -21.22
N LEU A 239 3.36 2.03 -20.01
CA LEU A 239 2.60 3.24 -19.75
C LEU A 239 3.14 3.97 -18.52
N PRO A 240 3.36 5.28 -18.57
CA PRO A 240 3.84 6.01 -17.41
C PRO A 240 2.77 6.08 -16.31
N VAL A 241 3.21 5.97 -15.07
CA VAL A 241 2.39 6.19 -13.88
C VAL A 241 1.97 7.67 -13.85
N PHE A 242 0.67 7.90 -13.78
CA PHE A 242 0.13 9.23 -13.57
C PHE A 242 0.30 9.63 -12.10
N LEU A 243 1.20 10.58 -11.85
CA LEU A 243 1.47 11.07 -10.50
C LEU A 243 0.40 12.03 -10.03
N GLN A 244 0.04 11.86 -8.76
CA GLN A 244 -0.96 12.67 -8.13
C GLN A 244 -0.34 13.59 -7.10
N LYS A 245 -0.61 14.90 -7.25
CA LYS A 245 -0.19 15.89 -6.26
C LYS A 245 -1.06 15.79 -5.02
N THR A 246 -0.42 15.55 -3.89
CA THR A 246 -1.03 15.55 -2.56
C THR A 246 -0.38 16.62 -1.69
N ALA A 247 -0.96 16.91 -0.52
CA ALA A 247 -0.38 17.86 0.43
C ALA A 247 1.03 17.44 0.92
N THR A 248 1.34 16.14 0.85
CA THR A 248 2.61 15.55 1.32
C THR A 248 3.60 15.25 0.19
N GLY A 249 3.31 15.64 -1.06
CA GLY A 249 4.15 15.38 -2.23
C GLY A 249 3.41 14.64 -3.36
N GLU A 250 4.17 13.99 -4.24
CA GLU A 250 3.62 13.20 -5.34
C GLU A 250 3.58 11.70 -4.97
N THR A 251 2.49 11.03 -5.33
CA THR A 251 2.30 9.58 -5.08
C THR A 251 1.72 8.88 -6.31
N ASP A 252 2.00 7.58 -6.43
CA ASP A 252 1.43 6.71 -7.46
C ASP A 252 -0.01 6.26 -7.14
N SER A 253 -0.50 6.60 -5.94
CA SER A 253 -1.75 6.08 -5.39
C SER A 253 -2.60 7.20 -4.81
N GLN A 254 -3.88 7.25 -5.21
CA GLN A 254 -4.83 8.23 -4.67
C GLN A 254 -5.97 7.52 -3.95
N LEU A 255 -6.11 7.79 -2.65
CA LEU A 255 -7.29 7.36 -1.92
C LEU A 255 -8.53 8.02 -2.55
N THR A 256 -9.45 7.19 -3.03
CA THR A 256 -10.70 7.62 -3.63
C THR A 256 -11.86 7.12 -2.79
N ASN A 257 -12.63 8.04 -2.24
CA ASN A 257 -13.82 7.74 -1.48
C ASN A 257 -15.05 7.90 -2.38
N SER A 258 -16.05 7.04 -2.22
CA SER A 258 -17.30 7.14 -2.97
C SER A 258 -18.47 6.62 -2.14
N VAL A 259 -19.43 7.49 -1.84
CA VAL A 259 -20.70 7.14 -1.19
C VAL A 259 -21.75 7.00 -2.27
N TYR A 260 -22.30 5.79 -2.42
CA TYR A 260 -23.40 5.51 -3.35
C TYR A 260 -24.72 5.85 -2.67
N LEU A 261 -25.60 6.51 -3.41
CA LEU A 261 -26.93 6.89 -2.95
C LEU A 261 -27.95 5.93 -3.53
N ASP A 262 -28.93 5.57 -2.72
CA ASP A 262 -30.11 4.80 -3.10
C ASP A 262 -31.25 5.11 -2.12
N ASN A 263 -32.45 4.64 -2.42
CA ASN A 263 -33.58 4.70 -1.50
C ASN A 263 -33.74 3.39 -0.68
N SER A 264 -34.72 3.36 0.23
CA SER A 264 -34.99 2.19 1.09
C SER A 264 -35.38 0.94 0.30
N ASN A 265 -35.86 1.10 -0.93
CA ASN A 265 -36.28 0.02 -1.81
C ASN A 265 -35.14 -0.49 -2.71
N LEU A 266 -33.96 0.13 -2.64
CA LEU A 266 -32.77 -0.25 -3.43
C LEU A 266 -33.01 -0.25 -4.95
N GLU A 267 -33.85 0.67 -5.44
CA GLU A 267 -34.25 0.72 -6.84
C GLU A 267 -33.05 0.95 -7.78
N LEU A 268 -32.08 1.78 -7.38
CA LEU A 268 -30.89 2.02 -8.18
C LEU A 268 -30.00 0.78 -8.22
N TYR A 269 -29.82 0.11 -7.08
CA TYR A 269 -29.10 -1.17 -7.00
C TYR A 269 -29.71 -2.22 -7.93
N HIS A 270 -31.02 -2.45 -7.84
CA HIS A 270 -31.70 -3.46 -8.65
C HIS A 270 -31.62 -3.14 -10.14
N GLY A 271 -31.90 -1.89 -10.54
CA GLY A 271 -31.76 -1.48 -11.94
C GLY A 271 -30.33 -1.67 -12.48
N ARG A 272 -29.31 -1.41 -11.66
CA ARG A 272 -27.90 -1.60 -12.05
C ARG A 272 -27.48 -3.07 -12.10
N LEU A 273 -28.03 -3.91 -11.22
CA LEU A 273 -27.81 -5.35 -11.20
C LEU A 273 -28.42 -6.01 -12.44
N ASP A 274 -29.66 -5.66 -12.75
CA ASP A 274 -30.43 -6.20 -13.87
C ASP A 274 -30.02 -5.61 -15.21
N LYS A 275 -29.18 -4.57 -15.19
CA LYS A 275 -28.75 -3.79 -16.37
C LYS A 275 -29.95 -3.23 -17.14
N SER A 276 -30.97 -2.77 -16.41
CA SER A 276 -32.16 -2.19 -17.03
C SER A 276 -31.80 -0.97 -17.90
N PRO A 277 -32.46 -0.76 -19.05
CA PRO A 277 -32.24 0.42 -19.87
C PRO A 277 -32.39 1.71 -19.06
N GLY A 278 -31.38 2.58 -19.12
CA GLY A 278 -31.40 3.85 -18.38
C GLY A 278 -31.04 3.74 -16.89
N ALA A 279 -30.71 2.56 -16.36
CA ALA A 279 -30.39 2.38 -14.95
C ALA A 279 -29.23 3.27 -14.49
N ILE A 280 -29.48 4.08 -13.46
CA ILE A 280 -28.50 5.05 -12.95
C ILE A 280 -27.76 4.55 -11.71
N ALA A 281 -26.51 4.99 -11.56
CA ALA A 281 -25.78 4.94 -10.30
C ALA A 281 -25.39 6.37 -9.92
N LEU A 282 -25.85 6.83 -8.75
CA LEU A 282 -25.56 8.15 -8.21
C LEU A 282 -24.57 8.02 -7.05
N ARG A 283 -23.54 8.87 -7.04
CA ARG A 283 -22.55 8.85 -5.95
C ARG A 283 -21.92 10.21 -5.68
N LEU A 284 -21.52 10.40 -4.43
CA LEU A 284 -20.65 11.48 -4.00
C LEU A 284 -19.23 10.95 -3.89
N ARG A 285 -18.30 11.56 -4.62
CA ARG A 285 -16.89 11.15 -4.65
C ARG A 285 -15.99 12.27 -4.19
N TRP A 286 -14.96 11.95 -3.43
CA TRP A 286 -13.87 12.85 -3.15
C TRP A 286 -12.55 12.09 -3.05
N TYR A 287 -11.46 12.82 -3.00
CA TYR A 287 -10.12 12.28 -2.97
C TYR A 287 -9.39 12.68 -1.70
N GLY A 288 -8.45 11.82 -1.27
CA GLY A 288 -7.62 12.06 -0.09
C GLY A 288 -8.23 11.56 1.22
N ASN A 289 -7.53 11.88 2.30
CA ASN A 289 -7.90 11.49 3.66
C ASN A 289 -8.74 12.59 4.31
N GLY A 290 -9.72 12.20 5.14
CA GLY A 290 -10.51 13.14 5.94
C GLY A 290 -11.68 13.81 5.22
N ALA A 291 -12.14 14.91 5.80
CA ALA A 291 -13.26 15.68 5.28
C ALA A 291 -12.85 16.40 3.98
N PRO A 292 -13.62 16.26 2.89
CA PRO A 292 -13.29 16.90 1.63
C PRO A 292 -13.52 18.40 1.67
N GLU A 293 -12.75 19.18 0.91
CA GLU A 293 -13.17 20.54 0.53
C GLU A 293 -14.09 20.49 -0.70
N THR A 294 -13.73 19.62 -1.65
CA THR A 294 -14.37 19.47 -2.96
C THR A 294 -15.02 18.09 -3.09
N VAL A 295 -16.30 18.05 -3.47
CA VAL A 295 -17.06 16.82 -3.72
C VAL A 295 -17.53 16.78 -5.16
N PHE A 296 -17.28 15.65 -5.82
CA PHE A 296 -17.79 15.34 -7.14
C PHE A 296 -19.13 14.61 -7.01
N VAL A 297 -20.21 15.24 -7.45
CA VAL A 297 -21.51 14.59 -7.58
C VAL A 297 -21.53 13.92 -8.95
N GLU A 298 -21.50 12.58 -8.98
CA GLU A 298 -21.39 11.82 -10.22
C GLU A 298 -22.63 10.96 -10.48
N ARG A 299 -23.15 11.02 -11.71
CA ARG A 299 -24.20 10.12 -12.23
C ARG A 299 -23.61 9.26 -13.35
N LYS A 300 -23.89 7.96 -13.29
CA LYS A 300 -23.62 7.03 -14.40
C LYS A 300 -24.93 6.43 -14.89
N THR A 301 -25.24 6.61 -16.16
CA THR A 301 -26.45 6.05 -16.79
C THR A 301 -26.05 4.84 -17.63
N HIS A 302 -26.66 3.70 -17.36
CA HIS A 302 -26.49 2.52 -18.20
C HIS A 302 -27.23 2.72 -19.52
N ARG A 303 -26.52 2.45 -20.62
CA ARG A 303 -27.11 2.24 -21.94
C ARG A 303 -26.63 0.90 -22.44
N ASP A 304 -27.55 0.18 -23.08
CA ASP A 304 -27.32 -1.17 -23.54
C ASP A 304 -26.43 -1.15 -24.79
N THR A 305 -25.47 -2.06 -24.85
CA THR A 305 -24.47 -2.07 -25.92
C THR A 305 -25.05 -2.44 -27.29
N TRP A 306 -26.17 -3.18 -27.34
CA TRP A 306 -26.80 -3.55 -28.62
C TRP A 306 -27.50 -2.37 -29.32
N THR A 307 -27.87 -1.31 -28.58
CA THR A 307 -28.45 -0.10 -29.18
C THR A 307 -27.39 0.80 -29.82
N GLY A 308 -26.10 0.45 -29.69
CA GLY A 308 -24.97 1.28 -30.14
C GLY A 308 -24.71 2.49 -29.24
N GLU A 309 -25.49 2.67 -28.17
CA GLU A 309 -25.36 3.82 -27.28
C GLU A 309 -24.37 3.56 -26.14
N VAL A 310 -23.52 4.55 -25.89
CA VAL A 310 -22.47 4.44 -24.85
C VAL A 310 -23.03 4.87 -23.50
N SER A 311 -22.74 4.09 -22.46
CA SER A 311 -23.08 4.48 -21.08
C SER A 311 -22.48 5.85 -20.75
N VAL A 312 -23.33 6.77 -20.30
CA VAL A 312 -22.98 8.19 -20.07
C VAL A 312 -22.51 8.38 -18.63
N LYS A 313 -21.45 9.18 -18.44
CA LYS A 313 -20.97 9.62 -17.13
C LYS A 313 -21.00 11.13 -17.06
N GLU A 314 -21.78 11.67 -16.15
CA GLU A 314 -21.91 13.11 -15.90
C GLU A 314 -21.45 13.43 -14.48
N ARG A 315 -20.93 14.63 -14.28
CA ARG A 315 -20.55 15.11 -12.95
C ARG A 315 -20.57 16.62 -12.87
N PHE A 316 -20.80 17.12 -11.67
CA PHE A 316 -20.50 18.51 -11.29
C PHE A 316 -19.77 18.52 -9.95
N ILE A 317 -19.26 19.69 -9.58
CA ILE A 317 -18.40 19.88 -8.40
C ILE A 317 -19.12 20.81 -7.44
N ILE A 318 -19.12 20.47 -6.15
CA ILE A 318 -19.64 21.30 -5.05
C ILE A 318 -18.64 21.35 -3.90
N LYS A 319 -18.83 22.31 -2.99
CA LYS A 319 -18.11 22.33 -1.71
C LYS A 319 -18.76 21.35 -0.74
N GLU A 320 -17.98 20.79 0.18
CA GLU A 320 -18.50 19.85 1.19
C GLU A 320 -19.69 20.41 1.99
N LYS A 321 -19.61 21.67 2.41
CA LYS A 321 -20.69 22.35 3.15
C LYS A 321 -22.01 22.43 2.38
N GLU A 322 -21.98 22.31 1.06
CA GLU A 322 -23.15 22.37 0.18
C GLU A 322 -23.81 21.00 -0.02
N VAL A 323 -23.16 19.91 0.41
CA VAL A 323 -23.70 18.55 0.26
C VAL A 323 -25.07 18.43 0.92
N LYS A 324 -25.23 18.97 2.14
CA LYS A 324 -26.50 18.87 2.89
C LYS A 324 -27.66 19.56 2.18
N SER A 325 -27.44 20.72 1.58
CA SER A 325 -28.51 21.43 0.85
C SER A 325 -28.87 20.71 -0.45
N ILE A 326 -27.91 20.05 -1.13
CA ILE A 326 -28.24 19.17 -2.27
C ILE A 326 -29.11 18.01 -1.81
N MET A 327 -28.72 17.31 -0.74
CA MET A 327 -29.49 16.16 -0.24
C MET A 327 -30.89 16.55 0.25
N ALA A 328 -31.05 17.75 0.79
CA ALA A 328 -32.33 18.29 1.25
C ALA A 328 -33.18 18.91 0.11
N GLY A 329 -32.64 19.02 -1.11
CA GLY A 329 -33.31 19.69 -2.24
C GLY A 329 -33.40 21.21 -2.12
N THR A 330 -32.64 21.83 -1.22
CA THR A 330 -32.63 23.29 -0.94
C THR A 330 -31.43 24.01 -1.56
N TYR A 331 -30.67 23.32 -2.40
CA TYR A 331 -29.52 23.92 -3.08
C TYR A 331 -29.96 24.89 -4.18
N ASP A 332 -29.42 26.11 -4.17
CA ASP A 332 -29.69 27.12 -5.19
C ASP A 332 -28.94 26.82 -6.48
N ILE A 333 -29.60 26.09 -7.37
CA ILE A 333 -29.07 25.68 -8.67
C ILE A 333 -28.82 26.89 -9.58
N GLU A 334 -29.64 27.93 -9.50
CA GLU A 334 -29.55 29.09 -10.38
C GLU A 334 -28.38 30.00 -10.00
N ASP A 335 -28.15 30.22 -8.70
CA ASP A 335 -26.92 30.87 -8.21
C ASP A 335 -25.66 30.07 -8.59
N ALA A 336 -25.69 28.74 -8.46
CA ALA A 336 -24.58 27.90 -8.86
C ALA A 336 -24.26 28.00 -10.37
N LYS A 337 -25.28 28.00 -11.24
CA LYS A 337 -25.12 28.21 -12.68
C LYS A 337 -24.56 29.59 -13.01
N ARG A 338 -25.04 30.65 -12.34
CA ARG A 338 -24.52 32.02 -12.52
C ARG A 338 -23.04 32.10 -12.19
N LYS A 339 -22.62 31.56 -11.04
CA LYS A 339 -21.20 31.51 -10.62
C LYS A 339 -20.30 30.70 -11.57
N LEU A 340 -20.86 29.73 -12.30
CA LEU A 340 -20.16 28.97 -13.33
C LEU A 340 -19.97 29.75 -14.63
N GLN A 341 -20.87 30.70 -14.93
CA GLN A 341 -20.83 31.55 -16.12
C GLN A 341 -20.00 32.83 -15.90
N GLU A 342 -19.79 33.24 -14.65
CA GLU A 342 -18.90 34.36 -14.31
C GLU A 342 -17.42 34.00 -14.59
N PRO A 343 -16.68 34.82 -15.37
CA PRO A 343 -15.27 34.56 -15.66
C PRO A 343 -14.43 34.61 -14.38
N ARG A 344 -13.62 33.58 -14.14
CA ARG A 344 -12.72 33.47 -12.98
C ARG A 344 -11.47 34.37 -13.11
N TYR A 345 -11.62 35.66 -13.39
CA TYR A 345 -10.58 36.69 -13.18
C TYR A 345 -11.25 38.06 -13.07
N PRO A 346 -10.85 38.95 -12.13
CA PRO A 346 -11.24 40.35 -12.24
C PRO A 346 -10.54 40.95 -13.47
N PRO A 347 -11.19 41.88 -14.22
CA PRO A 347 -10.48 42.63 -15.23
C PRO A 347 -9.35 43.39 -14.54
N THR A 348 -8.11 43.13 -14.97
CA THR A 348 -6.99 44.02 -14.68
C THR A 348 -7.38 45.39 -15.23
N ASN A 349 -7.76 46.31 -14.34
CA ASN A 349 -7.93 47.72 -14.70
C ASN A 349 -6.63 48.17 -15.37
N ALA A 350 -6.74 48.49 -16.66
CA ALA A 350 -5.70 49.20 -17.38
C ALA A 350 -5.40 50.48 -16.60
N THR A 351 -4.24 50.54 -15.96
CA THR A 351 -3.69 51.80 -15.48
C THR A 351 -3.52 52.69 -16.69
N HIS A 352 -4.33 53.74 -16.76
CA HIS A 352 -4.11 54.88 -17.63
C HIS A 352 -2.65 55.34 -17.48
N HIS A 353 -1.83 55.09 -18.48
CA HIS A 353 -0.62 55.88 -18.70
C HIS A 353 -1.08 57.28 -19.15
N PRO A 354 -0.68 58.37 -18.46
CA PRO A 354 -0.84 59.69 -19.02
C PRO A 354 0.13 59.81 -20.20
N THR A 355 -0.43 60.07 -21.37
CA THR A 355 0.30 60.50 -22.55
C THR A 355 1.04 61.80 -22.25
N HIS A 356 2.36 61.72 -22.12
CA HIS A 356 3.22 62.91 -22.20
C HIS A 356 3.27 63.34 -23.66
N THR A 357 2.44 64.32 -24.02
CA THR A 357 2.63 65.11 -25.24
C THR A 357 3.80 66.05 -25.02
N GLY A 358 4.84 65.88 -25.81
CA GLY A 358 5.89 66.87 -26.00
C GLY A 358 5.40 68.04 -26.86
N GLY A 359 6.03 69.19 -26.62
CA GLY A 359 5.83 70.47 -27.29
C GLY A 359 5.88 71.56 -26.21
N GLY A 360 6.90 72.39 -26.07
CA GLY A 360 7.93 72.84 -26.98
C GLY A 360 7.95 74.37 -26.89
N SER A 361 9.01 74.93 -26.30
CA SER A 361 9.58 76.28 -26.50
C SER A 361 10.68 76.48 -25.46
#